data_AF-A0A5J4RD73-F1
#
_entry.id   AF-A0A5J4RD73-F1
#
_cell.length_a   1.000
_cell.length_b   1.000
_cell.length_c   1.000
_cell.angle_alpha   90.00
_cell.angle_beta   90.00
_cell.angle_gamma   90.00
#
_symmetry.space_group_name_H-M   'P 1'
#
loop_
_entity.id
_entity.type
_entity.pdbx_description
1 polymer ?
#
loop_
_entity_poly.entity_id
_entity_poly.type
_entity_poly.pdbx_seq_one_letter_code
_entity_poly.pdbx_strand_id
1 'polypeptide(L)'
;MLNLASGADSLHIPEIGLKQDLNNTQMKTIALKLGLSETATEEEILSKIGALQTQSAAALTLQADMDKLKEKAIEEQVDTAIKLKKVTADKRAHFIGLGKTSGIESLKTTLELMVPPVKPTSIINNTGEGAPASGDYKKLSDVPEKERIELRKSDRSTYAVLYKAEYGFEPEIED
;
A
#
# COMPACT_ATOMS: atom_id res chain seq x y z
N MET A 1 -28.04 -70.08 -67.61
CA MET A 1 -29.17 -69.23 -67.17
C MET A 1 -29.43 -69.50 -65.70
N LEU A 2 -29.18 -68.53 -64.82
CA LEU A 2 -30.01 -68.29 -63.64
C LEU A 2 -30.02 -66.77 -63.43
N ASN A 3 -31.25 -66.27 -63.38
CA ASN A 3 -31.69 -64.91 -63.65
C ASN A 3 -31.53 -64.00 -62.43
N LEU A 4 -31.18 -62.74 -62.64
CA LEU A 4 -31.18 -61.68 -61.62
C LEU A 4 -32.64 -61.40 -61.20
N ALA A 5 -33.13 -62.10 -60.19
CA ALA A 5 -34.43 -61.81 -59.59
C ALA A 5 -34.27 -60.77 -58.48
N SER A 6 -34.63 -59.54 -58.84
CA SER A 6 -35.15 -58.46 -58.00
C SER A 6 -35.50 -58.86 -56.56
N GLY A 7 -34.77 -58.28 -55.62
CA GLY A 7 -35.17 -58.07 -54.24
C GLY A 7 -34.86 -56.64 -53.89
N ALA A 8 -35.64 -55.72 -54.44
CA ALA A 8 -35.67 -54.34 -54.01
C ALA A 8 -36.12 -54.30 -52.55
N ASP A 9 -35.15 -54.37 -51.65
CA ASP A 9 -35.22 -53.76 -50.33
C ASP A 9 -33.78 -53.42 -49.99
N SER A 10 -33.33 -52.30 -50.59
CA SER A 10 -32.40 -51.45 -49.87
C SER A 10 -33.05 -51.24 -48.52
N LEU A 11 -32.58 -51.95 -47.50
CA LEU A 11 -32.75 -51.54 -46.12
C LEU A 11 -32.20 -50.11 -46.10
N HIS A 12 -33.08 -49.16 -46.35
CA HIS A 12 -32.90 -47.77 -46.04
C HIS A 12 -32.87 -47.77 -44.52
N ILE A 13 -31.71 -48.11 -43.98
CA ILE A 13 -31.36 -47.82 -42.61
C ILE A 13 -31.37 -46.30 -42.59
N PRO A 14 -32.35 -45.66 -41.95
CA PRO A 14 -32.27 -44.22 -41.78
C PRO A 14 -30.97 -43.95 -41.03
N GLU A 15 -30.09 -43.12 -41.58
CA GLU A 15 -28.97 -42.58 -40.82
C GLU A 15 -29.58 -41.89 -39.61
N ILE A 16 -29.42 -42.50 -38.43
CA ILE A 16 -30.02 -41.99 -37.21
C ILE A 16 -29.33 -40.64 -36.92
N GLY A 17 -30.07 -39.54 -37.05
CA GLY A 17 -29.64 -38.16 -36.84
C GLY A 17 -29.17 -37.81 -35.42
N LEU A 18 -28.88 -38.80 -34.57
CA LEU A 18 -28.42 -38.62 -33.19
C LEU A 18 -27.22 -37.68 -33.08
N LYS A 19 -26.28 -37.72 -34.03
CA LYS A 19 -25.12 -36.81 -34.02
C LYS A 19 -25.55 -35.36 -34.24
N GLN A 20 -26.54 -35.12 -35.09
CA GLN A 20 -27.01 -33.78 -35.41
C GLN A 20 -27.83 -33.20 -34.24
N ASP A 21 -28.68 -34.04 -33.62
CA ASP A 21 -29.44 -33.67 -32.42
C ASP A 21 -28.54 -33.41 -31.20
N LEU A 22 -27.48 -34.20 -31.02
CA LEU A 22 -26.53 -34.00 -29.92
C LEU A 22 -25.74 -32.69 -30.09
N ASN A 23 -25.27 -32.40 -31.31
CA ASN A 23 -24.59 -31.15 -31.63
C ASN A 23 -25.51 -29.94 -31.44
N ASN A 24 -26.77 -30.03 -31.86
CA ASN A 24 -27.75 -28.95 -31.68
C ASN A 24 -28.03 -28.67 -30.18
N THR A 25 -28.16 -29.74 -29.38
CA THR A 25 -28.39 -29.63 -27.92
C THR A 25 -27.16 -29.04 -27.20
N GLN A 26 -25.96 -29.43 -27.62
CA GLN A 26 -24.71 -28.88 -27.08
C GLN A 26 -24.55 -27.40 -27.44
N MET A 27 -24.84 -27.02 -28.69
CA MET A 27 -24.77 -25.63 -29.14
C MET A 27 -25.77 -24.73 -28.39
N LYS A 28 -27.00 -25.20 -28.17
CA LYS A 28 -27.99 -24.54 -27.31
C LYS A 28 -27.51 -24.35 -25.87
N THR A 29 -26.89 -25.39 -25.30
CA THR A 29 -26.34 -25.34 -23.94
C THR A 29 -25.20 -24.34 -23.83
N ILE A 30 -24.34 -24.25 -24.84
CA ILE A 30 -23.24 -23.28 -24.92
C ILE A 30 -23.80 -21.86 -25.04
N ALA A 31 -24.78 -21.63 -25.91
CA ALA A 31 -25.44 -20.34 -26.06
C ALA A 31 -26.05 -19.86 -24.73
N LEU A 32 -26.80 -20.73 -24.04
CA LEU A 32 -27.35 -20.46 -22.71
C LEU A 32 -26.28 -20.10 -21.68
N LYS A 33 -25.17 -20.87 -21.61
CA LYS A 33 -24.05 -20.58 -20.70
C LYS A 33 -23.35 -19.25 -21.01
N LEU A 34 -23.37 -18.83 -22.28
CA LEU A 34 -22.84 -17.54 -22.73
C LEU A 34 -23.84 -16.39 -22.56
N GLY A 35 -25.06 -16.66 -22.06
CA GLY A 35 -26.14 -15.68 -21.91
C GLY A 35 -26.80 -15.27 -23.23
N LEU A 36 -26.62 -16.07 -24.29
CA LEU A 36 -27.23 -15.89 -25.61
C LEU A 36 -28.54 -16.68 -25.70
N SER A 37 -29.38 -16.33 -26.68
CA SER A 37 -30.60 -17.05 -27.02
C SER A 37 -30.34 -18.53 -27.35
N GLU A 38 -31.28 -19.43 -27.04
CA GLU A 38 -31.26 -20.84 -27.49
C GLU A 38 -31.29 -20.98 -29.03
N THR A 39 -31.60 -19.91 -29.75
CA THR A 39 -31.56 -19.85 -31.23
C THR A 39 -30.33 -19.12 -31.76
N ALA A 40 -29.36 -18.77 -30.92
CA ALA A 40 -28.16 -18.07 -31.36
C ALA A 40 -27.38 -18.93 -32.36
N THR A 41 -26.96 -18.29 -33.45
CA THR A 41 -26.23 -18.94 -34.53
C THR A 41 -24.79 -19.28 -34.10
N GLU A 42 -24.18 -20.25 -34.76
CA GLU A 42 -22.79 -20.66 -34.49
C GLU A 42 -21.81 -19.49 -34.60
N GLU A 43 -22.04 -18.58 -35.56
CA GLU A 43 -21.24 -17.37 -35.76
C GLU A 43 -21.35 -16.38 -34.59
N GLU A 44 -22.54 -16.20 -34.02
CA GLU A 44 -22.76 -15.34 -32.85
C GLU A 44 -22.12 -15.93 -31.58
N ILE A 45 -22.18 -17.24 -31.42
CA ILE A 45 -21.53 -17.96 -30.31
C ILE A 45 -20.01 -17.80 -30.40
N LEU A 46 -19.43 -18.03 -31.58
CA LEU A 46 -17.98 -17.87 -31.81
C LEU A 46 -17.53 -16.43 -31.62
N SER A 47 -18.30 -15.46 -32.13
CA SER A 47 -18.04 -14.03 -31.96
C SER A 47 -18.04 -13.64 -30.48
N LYS A 48 -19.01 -14.11 -29.69
CA LYS A 48 -19.08 -13.83 -28.25
C LYS A 48 -17.94 -14.47 -27.47
N ILE A 49 -17.52 -15.69 -27.83
CA ILE A 49 -16.34 -16.35 -27.25
C ILE A 49 -15.08 -15.54 -27.57
N GLY A 50 -14.89 -15.09 -28.80
CA GLY A 50 -13.75 -14.25 -29.18
C GLY A 50 -13.72 -12.92 -28.43
N ALA A 51 -14.88 -12.29 -28.25
CA ALA A 51 -15.01 -11.07 -27.44
C ALA A 51 -14.66 -11.32 -25.96
N LEU A 52 -15.14 -12.43 -25.38
CA LEU A 52 -14.81 -12.82 -24.01
C LEU A 52 -13.33 -13.14 -23.83
N GLN A 53 -12.70 -13.84 -24.78
CA GLN A 53 -11.28 -14.12 -24.76
C GLN A 53 -10.45 -12.83 -24.84
N THR A 54 -10.84 -11.90 -25.71
CA THR A 54 -10.18 -10.60 -25.84
C THR A 54 -10.33 -9.78 -24.56
N GLN A 55 -11.53 -9.75 -23.97
CA GLN A 55 -11.78 -9.07 -22.70
C GLN A 55 -11.02 -9.73 -21.54
N SER A 56 -10.93 -11.07 -21.52
CA SER A 56 -10.15 -11.80 -20.53
C SER A 56 -8.67 -11.52 -20.67
N ALA A 57 -8.13 -11.50 -21.89
CA ALA A 57 -6.74 -11.12 -22.15
C ALA A 57 -6.47 -9.68 -21.68
N ALA A 58 -7.37 -8.73 -22.01
CA ALA A 58 -7.27 -7.34 -21.57
C ALA A 58 -7.36 -7.21 -20.04
N ALA A 59 -8.21 -8.00 -19.39
CA ALA A 59 -8.32 -8.02 -17.93
C ALA A 59 -7.06 -8.59 -17.27
N LEU A 60 -6.46 -9.65 -17.83
CA LEU A 60 -5.21 -10.21 -17.35
C LEU A 60 -4.04 -9.21 -17.50
N THR A 61 -3.95 -8.51 -18.64
CA THR A 61 -2.94 -7.47 -18.82
C THR A 61 -3.15 -6.31 -17.87
N LEU A 62 -4.39 -5.86 -17.68
CA LEU A 62 -4.72 -4.78 -16.75
C LEU A 62 -4.39 -5.17 -15.31
N GLN A 63 -4.68 -6.41 -14.92
CA GLN A 63 -4.32 -6.93 -13.60
C GLN A 63 -2.80 -6.93 -13.41
N ALA A 64 -2.04 -7.41 -14.39
CA ALA A 64 -0.58 -7.41 -14.33
C ALA A 64 0.00 -5.98 -14.23
N ASP A 65 -0.58 -5.02 -14.95
CA ASP A 65 -0.15 -3.62 -14.90
C ASP A 65 -0.52 -2.96 -13.57
N MET A 66 -1.69 -3.26 -13.02
CA MET A 66 -2.10 -2.84 -11.68
C MET A 66 -1.15 -3.37 -10.60
N ASP A 67 -0.75 -4.64 -10.70
CA ASP A 67 0.16 -5.24 -9.72
C ASP A 67 1.57 -4.62 -9.83
N LYS A 68 2.09 -4.39 -11.04
CA LYS A 68 3.34 -3.65 -11.25
C LYS A 68 3.29 -2.23 -10.69
N LEU A 69 2.18 -1.50 -10.92
CA LEU A 69 2.02 -0.14 -10.41
C LEU A 69 1.99 -0.11 -8.89
N LYS A 70 1.30 -1.07 -8.25
CA LYS A 70 1.32 -1.20 -6.78
C LYS A 70 2.72 -1.48 -6.26
N GLU A 71 3.44 -2.41 -6.87
CA GLU A 71 4.82 -2.73 -6.48
C GLU A 71 5.73 -1.50 -6.59
N LYS A 72 5.66 -0.77 -7.72
CA LYS A 72 6.43 0.45 -7.92
C LYS A 72 6.10 1.53 -6.89
N ALA A 73 4.82 1.71 -6.59
CA ALA A 73 4.37 2.68 -5.59
C ALA A 73 4.88 2.32 -4.18
N ILE A 74 4.88 1.03 -3.82
CA ILE A 74 5.48 0.53 -2.57
C ILE A 74 6.99 0.83 -2.55
N GLU A 75 7.71 0.54 -3.62
CA GLU A 75 9.16 0.80 -3.72
C GLU A 75 9.49 2.29 -3.57
N GLU A 76 8.79 3.17 -4.28
CA GLU A 76 8.96 4.63 -4.21
C GLU A 76 8.73 5.16 -2.79
N GLN A 77 7.75 4.58 -2.08
CA GLN A 77 7.43 4.98 -0.73
C GLN A 77 8.47 4.51 0.29
N VAL A 78 8.98 3.28 0.14
CA VAL A 78 10.08 2.77 0.97
C VAL A 78 11.36 3.58 0.71
N ASP A 79 11.66 3.91 -0.55
CA ASP A 79 12.81 4.73 -0.91
C ASP A 79 12.70 6.15 -0.35
N THR A 80 11.50 6.72 -0.33
CA THR A 80 11.23 8.02 0.33
C THR A 80 11.45 7.93 1.84
N ALA A 81 10.99 6.86 2.49
CA ALA A 81 11.22 6.65 3.91
C ALA A 81 12.70 6.43 4.27
N ILE A 82 13.47 5.80 3.37
CA ILE A 82 14.92 5.66 3.51
C ILE A 82 15.61 7.03 3.42
N LYS A 83 15.22 7.88 2.45
CA LYS A 83 15.73 9.25 2.33
C LYS A 83 15.45 10.08 3.58
N LEU A 84 14.25 9.92 4.16
CA LEU A 84 13.86 10.59 5.41
C LEU A 84 14.51 9.96 6.67
N LYS A 85 15.41 8.98 6.51
CA LYS A 85 16.07 8.21 7.58
C LYS A 85 15.11 7.55 8.58
N LYS A 86 13.84 7.40 8.20
CA LYS A 86 12.84 6.69 9.01
C LYS A 86 13.02 5.17 8.91
N VAL A 87 13.50 4.71 7.76
CA VAL A 87 13.82 3.32 7.48
C VAL A 87 15.29 3.20 7.09
N THR A 88 15.97 2.18 7.58
CA THR A 88 17.33 1.84 7.15
C THR A 88 17.31 1.04 5.86
N ALA A 89 18.26 1.27 4.95
CA ALA A 89 18.35 0.56 3.66
C ALA A 89 18.38 -0.97 3.81
N ASP A 90 18.95 -1.46 4.91
CA ASP A 90 18.97 -2.88 5.29
C ASP A 90 17.57 -3.51 5.39
N LYS A 91 16.56 -2.73 5.82
CA LYS A 91 15.18 -3.21 5.99
C LYS A 91 14.31 -3.00 4.75
N ARG A 92 14.86 -2.47 3.65
CA ARG A 92 14.12 -2.16 2.42
C ARG A 92 13.31 -3.36 1.92
N ALA A 93 13.94 -4.52 1.81
CA ALA A 93 13.28 -5.75 1.34
C ALA A 93 12.12 -6.17 2.25
N HIS A 94 12.26 -5.99 3.56
CA HIS A 94 11.21 -6.31 4.53
C HIS A 94 10.00 -5.37 4.38
N PHE A 95 10.22 -4.06 4.21
CA PHE A 95 9.14 -3.10 4.01
C PHE A 95 8.44 -3.24 2.65
N ILE A 96 9.15 -3.68 1.61
CA ILE A 96 8.54 -4.02 0.33
C ILE A 96 7.63 -5.25 0.49
N GLY A 97 8.11 -6.30 1.18
CA GLY A 97 7.28 -7.48 1.49
C GLY A 97 6.07 -7.14 2.37
N LEU A 98 6.24 -6.24 3.33
CA LEU A 98 5.14 -5.73 4.15
C LEU A 98 4.14 -4.93 3.30
N GLY A 99 4.59 -4.09 2.38
CA GLY A 99 3.72 -3.36 1.46
C GLY A 99 2.92 -4.29 0.53
N LYS A 100 3.51 -5.42 0.09
CA LYS A 100 2.82 -6.43 -0.71
C LYS A 100 1.74 -7.20 0.07
N THR A 101 1.94 -7.41 1.37
CA THR A 101 1.02 -8.19 2.22
C THR A 101 -0.01 -7.35 2.95
N SER A 102 0.40 -6.18 3.46
CA SER A 102 -0.41 -5.27 4.28
C SER A 102 -0.99 -4.10 3.48
N GLY A 103 -0.54 -3.92 2.24
CA GLY A 103 -0.98 -2.83 1.37
C GLY A 103 -0.23 -1.51 1.62
N ILE A 104 -0.33 -0.63 0.62
CA ILE A 104 0.41 0.63 0.56
C ILE A 104 -0.03 1.64 1.64
N GLU A 105 -1.32 1.63 2.02
CA GLU A 105 -1.86 2.54 3.05
C GLU A 105 -1.34 2.18 4.44
N SER A 106 -1.35 0.90 4.82
CA SER A 106 -0.81 0.46 6.11
C SER A 106 0.69 0.73 6.22
N LEU A 107 1.43 0.55 5.11
CA LEU A 107 2.83 0.92 5.03
C LEU A 107 3.00 2.44 5.23
N LYS A 108 2.19 3.28 4.58
CA LYS A 108 2.20 4.74 4.76
C LYS A 108 2.03 5.14 6.21
N THR A 109 0.98 4.64 6.85
CA THR A 109 0.67 4.95 8.25
C THR A 109 1.80 4.52 9.16
N THR A 110 2.38 3.34 8.94
CA THR A 110 3.52 2.85 9.73
C THR A 110 4.75 3.76 9.56
N LEU A 111 5.04 4.19 8.33
CA LEU A 111 6.16 5.10 8.03
C LEU A 111 5.92 6.51 8.57
N GLU A 112 4.68 6.98 8.65
CA GLU A 112 4.33 8.26 9.26
C GLU A 112 4.54 8.22 10.78
N LEU A 113 4.10 7.14 11.44
CA LEU A 113 4.24 6.93 12.87
C LEU A 113 5.68 6.65 13.33
N MET A 114 6.57 6.19 12.43
CA MET A 114 7.99 6.05 12.76
C MET A 114 8.69 7.42 12.84
N VAL A 115 9.25 7.71 14.02
CA VAL A 115 10.15 8.86 14.26
C VAL A 115 11.58 8.45 13.87
N PRO A 116 12.31 9.28 13.11
CA PRO A 116 13.70 8.97 12.76
C PRO A 116 14.57 8.81 14.02
N PRO A 117 15.55 7.90 14.01
CA PRO A 117 16.42 7.68 15.17
C PRO A 117 17.25 8.94 15.43
N VAL A 118 16.92 9.64 16.51
CA VAL A 118 17.70 10.77 17.03
C VAL A 118 18.86 10.24 17.86
N LYS A 119 20.07 10.77 17.63
CA LYS A 119 21.22 10.44 18.48
C LYS A 119 20.93 10.99 19.89
N PRO A 120 21.18 10.24 20.97
CA PRO A 120 21.02 10.75 22.34
C PRO A 120 21.81 12.04 22.57
N THR A 121 22.98 12.18 21.92
CA THR A 121 23.79 13.41 21.94
C THR A 121 23.09 14.62 21.34
N SER A 122 22.21 14.42 20.35
CA SER A 122 21.37 15.48 19.77
C SER A 122 20.24 15.88 20.71
N ILE A 123 19.77 15.00 21.60
CA ILE A 123 18.79 15.36 22.64
C ILE A 123 19.46 16.24 23.70
N ILE A 124 20.70 15.93 24.07
CA ILE A 124 21.51 16.79 24.96
C ILE A 124 21.75 18.17 24.30
N ASN A 125 22.15 18.21 23.02
CA ASN A 125 22.40 19.46 22.30
C ASN A 125 21.11 20.22 21.91
N ASN A 126 19.95 19.56 21.86
CA ASN A 126 18.65 20.21 21.63
C ASN A 126 18.08 20.90 22.88
N THR A 127 18.81 20.88 24.00
CA THR A 127 18.59 21.85 25.09
C THR A 127 18.98 23.29 24.68
N GLY A 128 19.49 23.50 23.46
CA GLY A 128 19.86 24.81 22.92
C GLY A 128 18.85 25.51 22.01
N GLU A 129 17.79 24.83 21.53
CA GLU A 129 16.75 25.44 20.67
C GLU A 129 15.39 25.58 21.37
N GLY A 130 15.43 25.68 22.69
CA GLY A 130 14.34 26.15 23.52
C GLY A 130 14.88 27.24 24.44
N ALA A 131 15.37 28.34 23.89
CA ALA A 131 15.36 29.58 24.66
C ALA A 131 13.89 29.80 25.04
N PRO A 132 13.49 29.71 26.32
CA PRO A 132 12.17 30.15 26.70
C PRO A 132 12.09 31.62 26.24
N ALA A 133 11.00 31.96 25.56
CA ALA A 133 10.69 33.36 25.32
C ALA A 133 10.85 34.10 26.66
N SER A 134 11.63 35.19 26.65
CA SER A 134 12.00 35.96 27.84
C SER A 134 10.79 36.13 28.76
N GLY A 135 10.72 35.36 29.85
CA GLY A 135 9.59 35.37 30.78
C GLY A 135 9.35 34.08 31.57
N ASP A 136 9.67 32.91 31.02
CA ASP A 136 9.29 31.61 31.63
C ASP A 136 10.50 30.73 32.04
N TYR A 137 11.51 31.33 32.68
CA TYR A 137 12.59 30.55 33.28
C TYR A 137 12.06 29.81 34.51
N LYS A 138 12.10 28.46 34.52
CA LYS A 138 11.64 27.66 35.68
C LYS A 138 12.76 27.39 36.68
N LYS A 139 14.01 27.34 36.20
CA LYS A 139 15.21 27.15 37.00
C LYS A 139 16.35 28.00 36.50
N LEU A 140 17.35 28.23 37.35
CA LEU A 140 18.50 29.05 37.00
C LEU A 140 19.28 28.49 35.80
N SER A 141 19.28 27.17 35.60
CA SER A 141 19.92 26.49 34.47
C SER A 141 19.27 26.77 33.11
N ASP A 142 18.01 27.23 33.09
CA ASP A 142 17.30 27.59 31.86
C ASP A 142 17.68 28.99 31.35
N VAL A 143 18.25 29.83 32.21
CA VAL A 143 18.69 31.18 31.85
C VAL A 143 20.03 31.09 31.12
N PRO A 144 20.23 31.77 29.97
CA PRO A 144 21.55 31.87 29.35
C PRO A 144 22.61 32.45 30.31
N GLU A 145 23.85 31.95 30.30
CA GLU A 145 24.88 32.36 31.28
C GLU A 145 25.17 33.87 31.28
N LYS A 146 25.10 34.51 30.11
CA LYS A 146 25.23 35.96 29.97
C LYS A 146 24.10 36.72 30.67
N GLU A 147 22.86 36.23 30.53
CA GLU A 147 21.67 36.81 31.18
C GLU A 147 21.63 36.50 32.68
N ARG A 148 22.20 35.38 33.17
CA ARG A 148 22.28 35.10 34.62
C ARG A 148 23.11 36.14 35.36
N ILE A 149 24.22 36.59 34.75
CA ILE A 149 25.12 37.59 35.35
C ILE A 149 24.42 38.95 35.40
N GLU A 150 23.67 39.29 34.34
CA GLU A 150 22.86 40.50 34.30
C GLU A 150 21.70 40.42 35.29
N LEU A 151 20.97 39.30 35.36
CA LEU A 151 19.87 39.09 36.30
C LEU A 151 20.34 39.17 37.75
N ARG A 152 21.55 38.67 38.06
CA ARG A 152 22.17 38.84 39.39
C ARG A 152 22.44 40.31 39.73
N LYS A 153 22.63 41.17 38.73
CA LYS A 153 22.94 42.60 38.90
C LYS A 153 21.70 43.49 38.82
N SER A 154 20.77 43.21 37.89
CA SER A 154 19.54 44.00 37.68
C SER A 154 18.44 43.61 38.67
N ASP A 155 18.20 42.31 38.85
CA ASP A 155 17.03 41.77 39.55
C ASP A 155 17.39 40.57 40.44
N ARG A 156 18.12 40.85 41.52
CA ARG A 156 18.59 39.86 42.52
C ARG A 156 17.47 38.98 43.08
N SER A 157 16.27 39.53 43.25
CA SER A 157 15.10 38.81 43.75
C SER A 157 14.69 37.66 42.83
N THR A 158 14.59 37.93 41.53
CA THR A 158 14.25 36.93 40.51
C THR A 158 15.35 35.87 40.42
N TYR A 159 16.62 36.28 40.48
CA TYR A 159 17.75 35.35 40.52
C TYR A 159 17.70 34.41 41.73
N ALA A 160 17.39 34.91 42.93
CA ALA A 160 17.31 34.10 44.14
C ALA A 160 16.17 33.07 44.08
N VAL A 161 15.01 33.44 43.52
CA VAL A 161 13.88 32.51 43.31
C VAL A 161 14.26 31.39 42.33
N LEU A 162 14.91 31.72 41.21
CA LEU A 162 15.36 30.74 40.22
C LEU A 162 16.50 29.84 40.76
N TYR A 163 17.37 30.41 41.60
CA TYR A 163 18.44 29.68 42.27
C TYR A 163 17.87 28.69 43.30
N LYS A 164 16.91 29.14 44.13
CA LYS A 164 16.21 28.28 45.10
C LYS A 164 15.39 27.18 44.41
N ALA A 165 14.81 27.46 43.25
CA ALA A 165 14.10 26.46 42.45
C ALA A 165 15.04 25.37 41.91
N GLU A 166 16.30 25.71 41.59
CA GLU A 166 17.29 24.75 41.08
C GLU A 166 17.99 23.96 42.21
N TYR A 167 18.38 24.64 43.29
CA TYR A 167 19.26 24.08 44.31
C TYR A 167 18.59 23.85 45.67
N GLY A 168 17.35 24.31 45.86
CA GLY A 168 16.58 24.11 47.09
C GLY A 168 17.01 24.99 48.28
N PHE A 169 18.04 25.82 48.13
CA PHE A 169 18.49 26.80 49.12
C PHE A 169 18.65 28.18 48.49
N GLU A 170 18.59 29.23 49.31
CA GLU A 170 18.74 30.62 48.84
C GLU A 170 20.22 30.96 48.65
N PRO A 171 20.59 31.67 47.56
CA PRO A 171 21.97 32.05 47.35
C PRO A 171 22.36 33.16 48.33
N GLU A 172 23.44 32.93 49.08
CA GLU A 172 24.05 33.96 49.91
C GLU A 172 24.88 34.87 48.99
N ILE A 173 24.29 35.98 48.57
CA ILE A 173 24.94 36.99 47.74
C ILE A 173 25.47 38.05 48.71
N GLU A 174 26.71 37.92 49.14
CA GLU A 174 27.44 39.00 49.83
C GLU A 174 27.68 40.16 48.83
N ASP A 175 27.55 41.40 49.32
CA ASP A 175 27.63 42.66 48.55
C ASP A 175 28.92 42.84 47.74
#